data_AF-A0A2U1YMJ4-F1
#
_entry.id   AF-A0A2U1YMJ4-F1
#
_cell.length_a   1.000
_cell.length_b   1.000
_cell.length_c   1.000
_cell.angle_alpha   90.00
_cell.angle_beta   90.00
_cell.angle_gamma   90.00
#
_symmetry.space_group_name_H-M   'P 1'
#
loop_
_entity.id
_entity.type
_entity.pdbx_description
1 polymer ?
#
loop_
_entity_poly.entity_id
_entity_poly.type
_entity_poly.pdbx_seq_one_letter_code
_entity_poly.pdbx_strand_id
1 'polypeptide(L)'
;MSSTPTVTTSLPSAGLPAARDMAARDMMDATAFRRQMDEVVARIPMHAIRSVLDAVEGAPSPNGERARHLRDALVDHFNRLRPMKARRLFTSLFEPFLVDDPILYRSPESVPALIQRVDMGGIWTALTRYAFPGLAAEVQSRLDAMAREAMLDAVLASPDAMVMRELMRKEALDFLYTMVGDRKLTDRFLALANEEAHHDARLRTQYLGRKAPIDSDLLGFVRALLEHNEVLVPLTERMRRDIEDMQGAGDPRSAEVDCQSALMVGFVRRVRDLGLPFRDQSQVLAWFAPLYGLNVKRRYDVFLRHVREHGGPAVRESHPLLRALLCHFNAACTTIREVVDGMFGDMDIQDGGVLSAPAPTRALLHEAVERFDRALTALSGTGFLASRSTGPALRAELAAVSRELTGTVMPALAARLQAAMNARHAPVPDHEDIVWLLELVWRWGRYLGNAGYANPELKSLRLYAVETGRLAFIQAMKAEPQEKPAHRMAHMLRIRRLMAAMGETVDGWISPVSQGLHRVVFRYLEDVEKIADDEWAVIDAFVASVRSELSRSRNWQSADFVDILRLHEGRRRGEG
;
A
#
# COMPACT_ATOMS: atom_id res chain seq x y z
N MET A 1 1.76 102.64 -21.30
CA MET A 1 2.83 103.51 -20.80
C MET A 1 3.61 102.75 -19.74
N SER A 2 4.92 102.60 -19.98
CA SER A 2 6.03 102.59 -19.01
C SER A 2 6.14 101.56 -17.86
N SER A 3 7.14 100.67 -18.04
CA SER A 3 8.39 100.55 -17.23
C SER A 3 8.49 99.59 -16.02
N THR A 4 9.51 98.72 -16.15
CA THR A 4 10.35 97.88 -15.25
C THR A 4 10.81 98.56 -13.92
N PRO A 5 11.41 97.87 -12.89
CA PRO A 5 12.46 96.83 -13.05
C PRO A 5 12.69 95.72 -11.94
N THR A 6 13.62 94.82 -12.30
CA THR A 6 14.61 93.99 -11.55
C THR A 6 14.24 92.79 -10.66
N VAL A 7 14.76 91.64 -11.10
CA VAL A 7 14.90 90.31 -10.48
C VAL A 7 16.20 90.23 -9.66
N THR A 8 16.20 89.54 -8.51
CA THR A 8 17.43 88.90 -7.99
C THR A 8 17.11 87.61 -7.23
N THR A 9 17.83 86.57 -7.62
CA THR A 9 17.84 85.16 -7.21
C THR A 9 18.42 84.90 -5.81
N SER A 10 17.83 83.95 -5.07
CA SER A 10 18.43 83.28 -3.92
C SER A 10 18.81 81.84 -4.25
N LEU A 11 20.07 81.47 -4.00
CA LEU A 11 20.63 80.12 -4.17
C LEU A 11 20.28 79.21 -2.99
N PRO A 12 19.99 77.91 -3.21
CA PRO A 12 19.77 76.94 -2.14
C PRO A 12 21.08 76.27 -1.68
N SER A 13 21.19 76.03 -0.37
CA SER A 13 22.25 75.23 0.26
C SER A 13 21.84 73.75 0.32
N ALA A 14 22.78 72.88 -0.05
CA ALA A 14 22.62 71.44 -0.22
C ALA A 14 22.58 70.70 1.13
N GLY A 15 21.48 69.98 1.38
CA GLY A 15 21.33 68.99 2.45
C GLY A 15 21.37 67.56 1.89
N LEU A 16 22.25 66.74 2.45
CA LEU A 16 22.67 65.37 2.11
C LEU A 16 21.54 64.37 1.70
N PRO A 17 21.53 63.87 0.44
CA PRO A 17 20.74 62.71 0.00
C PRO A 17 21.43 61.34 0.23
N ALA A 18 22.72 61.32 0.58
CA ALA A 18 23.54 60.11 0.56
C ALA A 18 23.20 59.04 1.62
N ALA A 19 22.66 59.41 2.79
CA ALA A 19 22.36 58.46 3.86
C ALA A 19 21.08 57.64 3.60
N ARG A 20 20.10 58.21 2.87
CA ARG A 20 18.88 57.49 2.46
C ARG A 20 19.16 56.51 1.32
N ASP A 21 20.03 56.90 0.38
CA ASP A 21 20.38 56.07 -0.77
C ASP A 21 21.28 54.88 -0.40
N MET A 22 22.15 55.01 0.62
CA MET A 22 22.93 53.88 1.14
C MET A 22 22.05 52.84 1.84
N ALA A 23 21.14 53.27 2.73
CA ALA A 23 20.22 52.35 3.40
C ALA A 23 19.28 51.62 2.41
N ALA A 24 18.86 52.29 1.34
CA ALA A 24 18.07 51.69 0.27
C ALA A 24 18.86 50.66 -0.57
N ARG A 25 20.14 50.91 -0.83
CA ARG A 25 21.04 49.98 -1.55
C ARG A 25 21.36 48.74 -0.72
N ASP A 26 21.68 48.89 0.57
CA ASP A 26 21.94 47.76 1.47
C ASP A 26 20.69 46.86 1.64
N MET A 27 19.49 47.46 1.66
CA MET A 27 18.22 46.70 1.66
C MET A 27 17.97 45.96 0.33
N MET A 28 18.34 46.54 -0.81
CA MET A 28 18.22 45.88 -2.13
C MET A 28 19.18 44.70 -2.26
N ASP A 29 20.41 44.81 -1.76
CA ASP A 29 21.37 43.70 -1.75
C ASP A 29 20.95 42.56 -0.81
N ALA A 30 20.42 42.89 0.37
CA ALA A 30 19.90 41.89 1.31
C ALA A 30 18.68 41.11 0.75
N THR A 31 17.80 41.80 0.01
CA THR A 31 16.62 41.16 -0.62
C THR A 31 16.99 40.31 -1.84
N ALA A 32 17.97 40.73 -2.64
CA ALA A 32 18.50 39.94 -3.75
C ALA A 32 19.21 38.67 -3.25
N PHE A 33 20.01 38.79 -2.19
CA PHE A 33 20.67 37.65 -1.53
C PHE A 33 19.67 36.63 -0.98
N ARG A 34 18.61 37.10 -0.32
CA ARG A 34 17.55 36.23 0.22
C ARG A 34 16.83 35.44 -0.90
N ARG A 35 16.56 36.06 -2.06
CA ARG A 35 15.95 35.37 -3.22
C ARG A 35 16.84 34.28 -3.80
N GLN A 36 18.15 34.55 -3.97
CA GLN A 36 19.10 33.56 -4.46
C GLN A 36 19.22 32.37 -3.50
N MET A 37 19.20 32.62 -2.19
CA MET A 37 19.18 31.55 -1.20
C MET A 37 17.88 30.73 -1.24
N ASP A 38 16.72 31.37 -1.36
CA ASP A 38 15.44 30.66 -1.46
C ASP A 38 15.41 29.73 -2.69
N GLU A 39 16.00 30.13 -3.82
CA GLU A 39 16.15 29.29 -5.01
C GLU A 39 17.08 28.09 -4.79
N VAL A 40 18.17 28.27 -4.05
CA VAL A 40 19.09 27.18 -3.70
C VAL A 40 18.41 26.21 -2.74
N VAL A 41 17.73 26.72 -1.71
CA VAL A 41 17.01 25.92 -0.72
C VAL A 41 15.89 25.10 -1.37
N ALA A 42 15.14 25.67 -2.31
CA ALA A 42 14.06 24.98 -3.01
C ALA A 42 14.52 23.78 -3.87
N ARG A 43 15.82 23.69 -4.19
CA ARG A 43 16.40 22.57 -4.95
C ARG A 43 16.93 21.44 -4.06
N ILE A 44 16.91 21.61 -2.73
CA ILE A 44 17.43 20.60 -1.80
C ILE A 44 16.37 19.50 -1.62
N PRO A 45 16.71 18.22 -1.82
CA PRO A 45 15.80 17.11 -1.55
C PRO A 45 15.39 17.09 -0.06
N MET A 46 14.11 16.84 0.21
CA MET A 46 13.53 16.92 1.56
C MET A 46 14.25 16.08 2.62
N HIS A 47 14.81 14.93 2.24
CA HIS A 47 15.54 14.04 3.15
C HIS A 47 16.93 14.58 3.53
N ALA A 48 17.51 15.47 2.71
CA ALA A 48 18.84 16.03 2.92
C ALA A 48 18.82 17.31 3.78
N ILE A 49 17.67 17.99 3.91
CA ILE A 49 17.53 19.27 4.61
C ILE A 49 18.02 19.18 6.07
N ARG A 50 17.74 18.08 6.77
CA ARG A 50 18.17 17.89 8.16
C ARG A 50 19.70 17.79 8.28
N SER A 51 20.32 17.00 7.41
CA SER A 51 21.79 16.88 7.35
C SER A 51 22.47 18.21 7.00
N VAL A 52 21.84 19.03 6.15
CA VAL A 52 22.34 20.36 5.79
C VAL A 52 22.22 21.32 6.98
N LEU A 53 21.09 21.29 7.71
CA LEU A 53 20.91 22.08 8.93
C LEU A 53 21.92 21.70 10.02
N ASP A 54 22.11 20.40 10.27
CA ASP A 54 23.08 19.90 11.26
C ASP A 54 24.53 20.33 10.89
N ALA A 55 24.87 20.33 9.59
CA ALA A 55 26.17 20.80 9.11
C ALA A 55 26.35 22.32 9.24
N VAL A 56 25.27 23.10 9.09
CA VAL A 56 25.28 24.56 9.28
C VAL A 56 25.38 24.93 10.76
N GLU A 57 24.78 24.14 11.66
CA GLU A 57 24.85 24.34 13.11
C GLU A 57 26.15 23.83 13.74
N GLY A 58 26.74 22.76 13.20
CA GLY A 58 27.98 22.15 13.70
C GLY A 58 29.29 22.81 13.24
N ALA A 59 29.23 23.74 12.27
CA ALA A 59 30.42 24.41 11.76
C ALA A 59 30.76 25.68 12.57
N PRO A 60 31.98 25.82 13.14
CA PRO A 60 32.45 27.09 13.67
C PRO A 60 32.75 28.03 12.48
N SER A 61 31.72 28.69 11.96
CA SER A 61 31.82 29.52 10.76
C SER A 61 32.30 30.94 11.09
N PRO A 62 33.30 31.48 10.36
CA PRO A 62 33.68 32.90 10.43
C PRO A 62 32.60 33.85 9.85
N ASN A 63 31.55 33.32 9.22
CA ASN A 63 30.45 34.07 8.61
C ASN A 63 29.11 33.76 9.31
N GLY A 64 28.98 34.09 10.60
CA GLY A 64 27.81 33.78 11.42
C GLY A 64 26.48 34.30 10.87
N GLU A 65 26.48 35.43 10.16
CA GLU A 65 25.27 36.06 9.62
C GLU A 65 24.72 35.32 8.37
N ARG A 66 25.60 34.92 7.44
CA ARG A 66 25.21 34.13 6.25
C ARG A 66 24.73 32.73 6.64
N ALA A 67 25.41 32.10 7.60
CA ALA A 67 24.99 30.80 8.13
C ALA A 67 23.61 30.89 8.81
N ARG A 68 23.36 31.95 9.58
CA ARG A 68 22.06 32.22 10.19
C ARG A 68 20.96 32.45 9.16
N HIS A 69 21.21 33.27 8.13
CA HIS A 69 20.24 33.46 7.06
C HIS A 69 19.92 32.16 6.32
N LEU A 70 20.94 31.33 6.00
CA LEU A 70 20.73 30.04 5.35
C LEU A 70 19.89 29.11 6.22
N ARG A 71 20.19 29.05 7.53
CA ARG A 71 19.40 28.31 8.51
C ARG A 71 17.95 28.77 8.52
N ASP A 72 17.71 30.07 8.62
CA ASP A 72 16.35 30.63 8.69
C ASP A 72 15.58 30.37 7.39
N ALA A 73 16.21 30.46 6.22
CA ALA A 73 15.59 30.12 4.92
C ALA A 73 15.25 28.63 4.80
N LEU A 74 16.13 27.74 5.28
CA LEU A 74 15.90 26.29 5.32
C LEU A 74 14.73 25.92 6.25
N VAL A 75 14.70 26.50 7.45
CA VAL A 75 13.62 26.31 8.43
C VAL A 75 12.30 26.80 7.85
N ASP A 76 12.26 28.00 7.28
CA ASP A 76 11.08 28.57 6.64
C ASP A 76 10.56 27.69 5.50
N HIS A 77 11.43 27.26 4.59
CA HIS A 77 11.06 26.41 3.46
C HIS A 77 10.47 25.08 3.93
N PHE A 78 11.16 24.42 4.88
CA PHE A 78 10.73 23.14 5.42
C PHE A 78 9.38 23.23 6.14
N ASN A 79 9.18 24.28 6.94
CA ASN A 79 7.96 24.48 7.72
C ASN A 79 6.77 24.90 6.84
N ARG A 80 6.98 25.62 5.73
CA ARG A 80 5.91 25.98 4.77
C ARG A 80 5.29 24.77 4.07
N LEU A 81 6.08 23.73 3.80
CA LEU A 81 5.60 22.49 3.18
C LEU A 81 4.73 21.63 4.11
N ARG A 82 4.63 22.00 5.40
CA ARG A 82 3.86 21.28 6.42
C ARG A 82 2.80 22.20 7.03
N PRO A 83 1.77 22.60 6.25
CA PRO A 83 0.67 23.40 6.78
C PRO A 83 -0.14 22.62 7.83
N MET A 84 -1.01 23.33 8.55
CA MET A 84 -1.89 22.78 9.60
C MET A 84 -1.11 22.22 10.82
N LYS A 85 -0.25 23.05 11.41
CA LYS A 85 0.55 22.71 12.60
C LYS A 85 -0.32 22.32 13.80
N ALA A 86 -1.45 23.01 14.01
CA ALA A 86 -2.40 22.70 15.08
C ALA A 86 -3.03 21.31 14.90
N ARG A 87 -3.45 20.95 13.67
CA ARG A 87 -3.96 19.62 13.33
C ARG A 87 -2.91 18.55 13.62
N ARG A 88 -1.65 18.76 13.21
CA ARG A 88 -0.54 17.84 13.48
C ARG A 88 -0.31 17.66 14.98
N LEU A 89 -0.31 18.74 15.75
CA LEU A 89 -0.15 18.70 17.19
C LEU A 89 -1.28 17.90 17.86
N PHE A 90 -2.54 18.15 17.48
CA PHE A 90 -3.68 17.42 18.02
C PHE A 90 -3.67 15.94 17.62
N THR A 91 -3.47 15.63 16.34
CA THR A 91 -3.42 14.25 15.84
C THR A 91 -2.27 13.43 16.41
N SER A 92 -1.20 14.07 16.92
CA SER A 92 -0.12 13.38 17.63
C SER A 92 -0.58 12.61 18.87
N LEU A 93 -1.73 12.96 19.46
CA LEU A 93 -2.35 12.20 20.56
C LEU A 93 -2.76 10.79 20.14
N PHE A 94 -2.97 10.57 18.84
CA PHE A 94 -3.47 9.34 18.28
C PHE A 94 -2.44 8.57 17.46
N GLU A 95 -1.26 9.14 17.19
CA GLU A 95 -0.29 8.60 16.22
C GLU A 95 0.01 7.09 16.39
N PRO A 96 0.18 6.54 17.61
CA PRO A 96 0.40 5.10 17.80
C PRO A 96 -0.76 4.19 17.36
N PHE A 97 -1.97 4.76 17.24
CA PHE A 97 -3.22 4.08 16.92
C PHE A 97 -3.71 4.35 15.49
N LEU A 98 -3.14 5.34 14.80
CA LEU A 98 -3.58 5.72 13.46
C LEU A 98 -3.16 4.68 12.42
N VAL A 99 -4.12 4.26 11.62
CA VAL A 99 -3.93 3.35 10.49
C VAL A 99 -4.16 4.10 9.19
N ASP A 100 -3.43 3.74 8.14
CA ASP A 100 -3.75 4.10 6.76
C ASP A 100 -3.95 2.81 5.97
N ASP A 101 -5.21 2.43 5.79
CA ASP A 101 -5.57 1.15 5.22
C ASP A 101 -6.68 1.30 4.17
N PRO A 102 -6.33 1.36 2.87
CA PRO A 102 -7.28 1.60 1.80
C PRO A 102 -8.31 0.47 1.63
N ILE A 103 -8.02 -0.73 2.13
CA ILE A 103 -8.97 -1.85 2.10
C ILE A 103 -10.04 -1.61 3.17
N LEU A 104 -9.64 -1.30 4.41
CA LEU A 104 -10.58 -1.10 5.51
C LEU A 104 -11.47 0.14 5.36
N TYR A 105 -11.12 1.09 4.48
CA TYR A 105 -12.07 2.12 4.05
C TYR A 105 -13.37 1.55 3.49
N ARG A 106 -13.37 0.34 2.92
CA ARG A 106 -14.55 -0.27 2.28
C ARG A 106 -15.35 -1.17 3.21
N SER A 107 -15.01 -1.20 4.50
CA SER A 107 -15.80 -1.92 5.49
C SER A 107 -17.25 -1.42 5.47
N PRO A 108 -18.26 -2.31 5.54
CA PRO A 108 -19.67 -1.92 5.54
C PRO A 108 -20.07 -1.13 6.80
N GLU A 109 -19.37 -1.36 7.91
CA GLU A 109 -19.58 -0.69 9.20
C GLU A 109 -18.24 -0.22 9.78
N SER A 110 -18.28 0.55 10.87
CA SER A 110 -17.07 0.93 11.61
C SER A 110 -16.36 -0.32 12.13
N VAL A 111 -15.03 -0.36 11.96
CA VAL A 111 -14.24 -1.49 12.47
C VAL A 111 -13.91 -1.21 13.94
N PRO A 112 -14.26 -2.11 14.88
CA PRO A 112 -14.01 -1.87 16.30
C PRO A 112 -12.54 -1.56 16.59
N ALA A 113 -12.29 -0.47 17.33
CA ALA A 113 -10.96 0.02 17.70
C ALA A 113 -10.01 0.32 16.52
N LEU A 114 -10.54 0.60 15.32
CA LEU A 114 -9.76 1.10 14.19
C LEU A 114 -9.99 2.60 14.06
N ILE A 115 -8.91 3.38 14.01
CA ILE A 115 -8.96 4.81 13.68
C ILE A 115 -8.12 5.02 12.43
N GLN A 116 -8.76 5.36 11.32
CA GLN A 116 -8.02 5.75 10.13
C GLN A 116 -7.51 7.18 10.25
N ARG A 117 -6.38 7.47 9.60
CA ARG A 117 -5.83 8.83 9.55
C ARG A 117 -6.82 9.84 8.94
N VAL A 118 -7.58 9.41 7.93
CA VAL A 118 -8.65 10.21 7.31
C VAL A 118 -9.83 10.46 8.28
N ASP A 119 -10.16 9.48 9.14
CA ASP A 119 -11.22 9.62 10.14
C ASP A 119 -10.87 10.71 11.14
N MET A 120 -9.63 10.68 11.63
CA MET A 120 -9.15 11.70 12.56
C MET A 120 -9.03 13.07 11.89
N GLY A 121 -8.83 13.11 10.58
CA GLY A 121 -8.96 14.32 9.77
C GLY A 121 -10.36 14.92 9.80
N GLY A 122 -11.37 14.10 9.54
CA GLY A 122 -12.77 14.53 9.60
C GLY A 122 -13.20 14.93 11.02
N ILE A 123 -12.81 14.15 12.03
CA ILE A 123 -13.06 14.46 13.44
C ILE A 123 -12.40 15.78 13.84
N TRP A 124 -11.16 16.04 13.41
CA TRP A 124 -10.50 17.33 13.61
C TRP A 124 -11.31 18.47 12.99
N THR A 125 -11.72 18.36 11.73
CA THR A 125 -12.53 19.40 11.08
C THR A 125 -13.82 19.67 11.83
N ALA A 126 -14.51 18.63 12.29
CA ALA A 126 -15.72 18.77 13.09
C ALA A 126 -15.46 19.40 14.48
N LEU A 127 -14.41 18.98 15.19
CA LEU A 127 -14.02 19.54 16.49
C LEU A 127 -13.64 21.03 16.38
N THR A 128 -12.85 21.40 15.37
CA THR A 128 -12.50 22.81 15.14
C THR A 128 -13.69 23.67 14.75
N ARG A 129 -14.77 23.09 14.24
CA ARG A 129 -16.01 23.83 13.95
C ARG A 129 -16.92 23.97 15.16
N TYR A 130 -17.08 22.89 15.93
CA TYR A 130 -18.12 22.80 16.97
C TYR A 130 -17.61 22.89 18.40
N ALA A 131 -16.43 22.34 18.69
CA ALA A 131 -15.90 22.25 20.04
C ALA A 131 -15.03 23.48 20.39
N PHE A 132 -14.03 23.78 19.57
CA PHE A 132 -13.01 24.78 19.94
C PHE A 132 -12.49 25.64 18.76
N PRO A 133 -13.38 26.34 18.02
CA PRO A 133 -12.99 27.14 16.85
C PRO A 133 -11.92 28.21 17.13
N GLY A 134 -12.06 28.94 18.24
CA GLY A 134 -11.09 29.97 18.63
C GLY A 134 -9.73 29.38 19.01
N LEU A 135 -9.73 28.29 19.79
CA LEU A 135 -8.51 27.67 20.29
C LEU A 135 -7.65 27.09 19.15
N ALA A 136 -8.27 26.43 18.17
CA ALA A 136 -7.52 25.86 17.05
C ALA A 136 -6.77 26.94 16.26
N ALA A 137 -7.41 28.09 16.03
CA ALA A 137 -6.79 29.23 15.36
C ALA A 137 -5.67 29.87 16.21
N GLU A 138 -5.87 29.98 17.52
CA GLU A 138 -4.87 30.48 18.46
C GLU A 138 -3.62 29.59 18.49
N VAL A 139 -3.81 28.27 18.63
CA VAL A 139 -2.72 27.28 18.61
C VAL A 139 -1.98 27.32 17.28
N GLN A 140 -2.70 27.41 16.16
CA GLN A 140 -2.09 27.52 14.84
C GLN A 140 -1.19 28.77 14.74
N SER A 141 -1.69 29.93 15.17
CA SER A 141 -0.95 31.20 15.16
C SER A 141 0.31 31.15 16.04
N ARG A 142 0.20 30.58 17.25
CA ARG A 142 1.35 30.43 18.16
C ARG A 142 2.40 29.47 17.59
N LEU A 143 2.00 28.31 17.09
CA LEU A 143 2.91 27.37 16.45
C LEU A 143 3.56 27.95 15.18
N ASP A 144 2.82 28.78 14.42
CA ASP A 144 3.39 29.49 13.27
C ASP A 144 4.44 30.51 13.69
N ALA A 145 4.25 31.22 14.80
CA ALA A 145 5.25 32.13 15.35
C ALA A 145 6.52 31.39 15.81
N MET A 146 6.35 30.31 16.59
CA MET A 146 7.47 29.47 17.06
C MET A 146 8.23 28.82 15.89
N ALA A 147 7.51 28.40 14.85
CA ALA A 147 8.09 27.77 13.66
C ALA A 147 8.87 28.73 12.74
N ARG A 148 8.87 30.05 13.01
CA ARG A 148 9.79 30.98 12.35
C ARG A 148 11.21 30.88 12.90
N GLU A 149 11.35 30.43 14.14
CA GLU A 149 12.61 30.43 14.88
C GLU A 149 13.22 29.03 15.00
N ALA A 150 12.42 27.98 14.85
CA ALA A 150 12.85 26.60 14.99
C ALA A 150 12.15 25.64 14.02
N MET A 151 12.79 24.49 13.79
CA MET A 151 12.22 23.38 13.02
C MET A 151 10.92 22.88 13.64
N LEU A 152 9.92 22.58 12.81
CA LEU A 152 8.60 22.17 13.28
C LEU A 152 8.64 21.00 14.27
N ASP A 153 9.52 20.01 14.07
CA ASP A 153 9.60 18.84 14.95
C ASP A 153 10.05 19.24 16.38
N ALA A 154 10.97 20.20 16.50
CA ALA A 154 11.39 20.74 17.80
C ALA A 154 10.28 21.61 18.43
N VAL A 155 9.59 22.41 17.61
CA VAL A 155 8.42 23.20 18.05
C VAL A 155 7.33 22.29 18.59
N LEU A 156 6.97 21.23 17.86
CA LEU A 156 5.93 20.29 18.29
C LEU A 156 6.29 19.50 19.54
N ALA A 157 7.59 19.34 19.86
CA ALA A 157 8.07 18.69 21.08
C ALA A 157 8.27 19.67 22.26
N SER A 158 8.11 20.97 22.04
CA SER A 158 8.31 22.00 23.06
C SER A 158 7.29 21.90 24.21
N PRO A 159 7.65 22.35 25.43
CA PRO A 159 6.71 22.39 26.56
C PRO A 159 5.44 23.19 26.25
N ASP A 160 5.55 24.33 25.56
CA ASP A 160 4.40 25.15 25.18
C ASP A 160 3.45 24.42 24.21
N ALA A 161 4.00 23.68 23.25
CA ALA A 161 3.20 22.83 22.37
C ALA A 161 2.50 21.70 23.16
N MET A 162 3.15 21.12 24.17
CA MET A 162 2.51 20.12 25.03
C MET A 162 1.34 20.69 25.83
N VAL A 163 1.48 21.91 26.37
CA VAL A 163 0.39 22.62 27.07
C VAL A 163 -0.77 22.91 26.12
N MET A 164 -0.49 23.42 24.91
CA MET A 164 -1.52 23.69 23.90
C MET A 164 -2.24 22.40 23.46
N ARG A 165 -1.50 21.31 23.30
CA ARG A 165 -2.06 19.99 22.97
C ARG A 165 -3.00 19.50 24.07
N GLU A 166 -2.61 19.68 25.32
CA GLU A 166 -3.42 19.29 26.48
C GLU A 166 -4.70 20.13 26.61
N LEU A 167 -4.63 21.43 26.31
CA LEU A 167 -5.83 22.28 26.25
C LEU A 167 -6.81 21.79 25.17
N MET A 168 -6.33 21.52 23.96
CA MET A 168 -7.18 20.97 22.89
C MET A 168 -7.74 19.58 23.25
N ARG A 169 -6.97 18.75 23.95
CA ARG A 169 -7.41 17.43 24.44
C ARG A 169 -8.61 17.57 25.39
N LYS A 170 -8.52 18.48 26.37
CA LYS A 170 -9.59 18.73 27.36
C LYS A 170 -10.86 19.25 26.71
N GLU A 171 -10.74 20.27 25.87
CA GLU A 171 -11.90 20.84 25.14
C GLU A 171 -12.57 19.80 24.23
N ALA A 172 -11.78 18.97 23.54
CA ALA A 172 -12.32 17.87 22.74
C ALA A 172 -13.09 16.87 23.61
N LEU A 173 -12.52 16.49 24.75
CA LEU A 173 -13.10 15.51 25.67
C LEU A 173 -14.42 16.02 26.28
N ASP A 174 -14.44 17.26 26.77
CA ASP A 174 -15.62 17.89 27.37
C ASP A 174 -16.77 18.02 26.36
N PHE A 175 -16.44 18.38 25.12
CA PHE A 175 -17.41 18.43 24.04
C PHE A 175 -17.98 17.04 23.71
N LEU A 176 -17.12 16.01 23.61
CA LEU A 176 -17.55 14.64 23.34
C LEU A 176 -18.43 14.06 24.45
N TYR A 177 -18.24 14.44 25.73
CA TYR A 177 -19.17 14.08 26.79
C TYR A 177 -20.53 14.77 26.63
N THR A 178 -20.53 16.06 26.29
CA THR A 178 -21.75 16.84 26.07
C THR A 178 -22.60 16.27 24.94
N MET A 179 -21.97 15.80 23.87
CA MET A 179 -22.65 15.20 22.72
C MET A 179 -23.49 13.96 23.05
N VAL A 180 -23.12 13.18 24.06
CA VAL A 180 -23.83 11.93 24.43
C VAL A 180 -25.31 12.19 24.75
N GLY A 181 -25.63 13.37 25.27
CA GLY A 181 -27.01 13.79 25.58
C GLY A 181 -27.76 14.48 24.43
N ASP A 182 -27.08 14.88 23.35
CA ASP A 182 -27.67 15.62 22.24
C ASP A 182 -27.49 14.88 20.90
N ARG A 183 -28.54 14.15 20.52
CA ARG A 183 -28.58 13.40 19.26
C ARG A 183 -28.47 14.31 18.03
N LYS A 184 -29.09 15.50 18.04
CA LYS A 184 -29.04 16.41 16.87
C LYS A 184 -27.64 17.00 16.69
N LEU A 185 -26.95 17.30 17.78
CA LEU A 185 -25.55 17.71 17.73
C LEU A 185 -24.67 16.57 17.24
N THR A 186 -24.90 15.35 17.75
CA THR A 186 -24.17 14.14 17.32
C THR A 186 -24.33 13.88 15.83
N ASP A 187 -25.56 13.92 15.30
CA ASP A 187 -25.83 13.67 13.88
C ASP A 187 -25.15 14.72 12.99
N ARG A 188 -25.18 16.01 13.38
CA ARG A 188 -24.51 17.09 12.62
C ARG A 188 -22.98 16.97 12.65
N PHE A 189 -22.42 16.62 13.80
CA PHE A 189 -20.99 16.40 13.95
C PHE A 189 -20.52 15.23 13.08
N LEU A 190 -21.22 14.09 13.15
CA LEU A 190 -20.90 12.89 12.37
C LEU A 190 -21.06 13.14 10.87
N ALA A 191 -22.07 13.89 10.44
CA ALA A 191 -22.25 14.25 9.03
C ALA A 191 -21.03 14.99 8.47
N LEU A 192 -20.58 16.05 9.15
CA LEU A 192 -19.41 16.82 8.74
C LEU A 192 -18.13 15.98 8.78
N ALA A 193 -17.93 15.21 9.86
CA ALA A 193 -16.73 14.37 9.99
C ALA A 193 -16.66 13.32 8.87
N ASN A 194 -17.79 12.70 8.51
CA ASN A 194 -17.85 11.70 7.46
C ASN A 194 -17.64 12.29 6.07
N GLU A 195 -18.22 13.47 5.78
CA GLU A 195 -18.04 14.17 4.51
C GLU A 195 -16.55 14.46 4.24
N GLU A 196 -15.87 15.06 5.23
CA GLU A 196 -14.46 15.40 5.16
C GLU A 196 -13.56 14.16 5.07
N ALA A 197 -13.82 13.14 5.90
CA ALA A 197 -13.03 11.91 5.87
C ALA A 197 -13.22 11.12 4.57
N HIS A 198 -14.43 11.13 4.00
CA HIS A 198 -14.70 10.51 2.69
C HIS A 198 -13.99 11.28 1.57
N HIS A 199 -14.02 12.61 1.60
CA HIS A 199 -13.30 13.43 0.63
C HIS A 199 -11.79 13.13 0.63
N ASP A 200 -11.13 13.15 1.80
CA ASP A 200 -9.71 12.84 1.93
C ASP A 200 -9.39 11.39 1.50
N ALA A 201 -10.27 10.43 1.82
CA ALA A 201 -10.09 9.03 1.41
C ALA A 201 -10.15 8.84 -0.11
N ARG A 202 -11.04 9.54 -0.83
CA ARG A 202 -11.15 9.47 -2.30
C ARG A 202 -9.92 10.06 -3.01
N LEU A 203 -9.30 11.08 -2.44
CA LEU A 203 -8.06 11.65 -2.98
C LEU A 203 -6.87 10.67 -2.90
N ARG A 204 -6.91 9.74 -1.95
CA ARG A 204 -5.83 8.79 -1.68
C ARG A 204 -6.03 7.43 -2.31
N THR A 205 -7.28 7.03 -2.56
CA THR A 205 -7.64 5.65 -2.89
C THR A 205 -8.43 5.58 -4.19
N GLN A 206 -7.86 4.88 -5.16
CA GLN A 206 -8.52 4.63 -6.44
C GLN A 206 -9.76 3.74 -6.27
N TYR A 207 -10.76 3.96 -7.13
CA TYR A 207 -12.00 3.18 -7.19
C TYR A 207 -12.71 3.07 -5.83
N LEU A 208 -12.60 4.08 -4.97
CA LEU A 208 -13.29 4.09 -3.68
C LEU A 208 -14.75 4.51 -3.90
N GLY A 209 -15.66 3.54 -3.84
CA GLY A 209 -17.09 3.81 -3.95
C GLY A 209 -17.66 4.46 -2.70
N ARG A 210 -17.33 3.90 -1.52
CA ARG A 210 -17.77 4.40 -0.21
C ARG A 210 -16.68 4.29 0.85
N LYS A 211 -16.77 5.11 1.90
CA LYS A 211 -15.97 4.96 3.12
C LYS A 211 -16.82 4.40 4.27
N ALA A 212 -16.26 3.49 5.06
CA ALA A 212 -16.81 3.03 6.32
C ALA A 212 -17.11 4.25 7.20
N PRO A 213 -18.33 4.38 7.76
CA PRO A 213 -18.70 5.59 8.45
C PRO A 213 -17.96 5.73 9.79
N ILE A 214 -17.67 6.97 10.15
CA ILE A 214 -17.44 7.38 11.53
C ILE A 214 -18.81 7.34 12.20
N ASP A 215 -18.95 6.52 13.23
CA ASP A 215 -20.19 6.35 13.99
C ASP A 215 -19.99 6.64 15.48
N SER A 216 -21.06 6.48 16.27
CA SER A 216 -21.03 6.71 17.72
C SER A 216 -20.09 5.75 18.46
N ASP A 217 -19.93 4.51 17.99
CA ASP A 217 -19.00 3.54 18.58
C ASP A 217 -17.55 4.01 18.41
N LEU A 218 -17.18 4.46 17.20
CA LEU A 218 -15.86 5.04 16.94
C LEU A 218 -15.61 6.31 17.74
N LEU A 219 -16.60 7.22 17.83
CA LEU A 219 -16.47 8.42 18.68
C LEU A 219 -16.32 8.06 20.16
N GLY A 220 -17.05 7.05 20.65
CA GLY A 220 -16.90 6.53 22.00
C GLY A 220 -15.49 6.00 22.26
N PHE A 221 -14.91 5.30 21.29
CA PHE A 221 -13.52 4.84 21.36
C PHE A 221 -12.52 5.99 21.33
N VAL A 222 -12.69 6.98 20.44
CA VAL A 222 -11.85 8.20 20.38
C VAL A 222 -11.89 8.96 21.70
N ARG A 223 -13.07 9.13 22.28
CA ARG A 223 -13.24 9.73 23.62
C ARG A 223 -12.45 8.97 24.67
N ALA A 224 -12.55 7.63 24.68
CA ALA A 224 -11.86 6.79 25.65
C ALA A 224 -10.31 6.86 25.49
N LEU A 225 -9.81 7.00 24.26
CA LEU A 225 -8.39 7.22 24.00
C LEU A 225 -7.91 8.61 24.47
N LEU A 226 -8.74 9.64 24.34
CA LEU A 226 -8.45 10.98 24.86
C LEU A 226 -8.43 10.96 26.40
N GLU A 227 -9.37 10.26 27.03
CA GLU A 227 -9.49 10.12 28.48
C GLU A 227 -8.29 9.39 29.09
N HIS A 228 -7.82 8.31 28.45
CA HIS A 228 -6.75 7.45 28.97
C HIS A 228 -5.41 7.61 28.22
N ASN A 229 -5.20 8.75 27.55
CA ASN A 229 -4.07 8.97 26.64
C ASN A 229 -2.70 8.73 27.30
N GLU A 230 -2.53 9.27 28.52
CA GLU A 230 -1.26 9.21 29.27
C GLU A 230 -0.75 7.79 29.50
N VAL A 231 -1.67 6.82 29.61
CA VAL A 231 -1.35 5.43 29.92
C VAL A 231 -1.33 4.57 28.66
N LEU A 232 -2.27 4.79 27.74
CA LEU A 232 -2.40 3.97 26.54
C LEU A 232 -1.31 4.24 25.49
N VAL A 233 -0.86 5.49 25.35
CA VAL A 233 0.19 5.84 24.37
C VAL A 233 1.51 5.12 24.69
N PRO A 234 2.08 5.21 25.91
CA PRO A 234 3.33 4.50 26.23
C PRO A 234 3.20 2.98 26.14
N LEU A 235 2.05 2.43 26.54
CA LEU A 235 1.81 0.98 26.48
C LEU A 235 1.76 0.47 25.03
N THR A 236 1.09 1.21 24.15
CA THR A 236 0.96 0.88 22.73
C THR A 236 2.29 1.02 22.01
N GLU A 237 3.07 2.07 22.31
CA GLU A 237 4.42 2.22 21.78
C GLU A 237 5.36 1.08 22.21
N ARG A 238 5.24 0.61 23.46
CA ARG A 238 5.98 -0.59 23.92
C ARG A 238 5.55 -1.83 23.15
N MET A 239 4.23 -2.04 23.00
CA MET A 239 3.70 -3.15 22.21
C MET A 239 4.19 -3.14 20.76
N ARG A 240 4.23 -1.95 20.16
CA ARG A 240 4.71 -1.76 18.79
C ARG A 240 6.17 -2.21 18.65
N ARG A 241 7.04 -1.82 19.60
CA ARG A 241 8.46 -2.21 19.64
C ARG A 241 8.64 -3.71 19.87
N ASP A 242 7.98 -4.27 20.89
CA ASP A 242 8.11 -5.69 21.24
C ASP A 242 7.67 -6.61 20.08
N ILE A 243 6.68 -6.20 19.28
CA ILE A 243 6.26 -6.93 18.06
C ILE A 243 7.27 -6.77 16.92
N GLU A 244 7.86 -5.59 16.75
CA GLU A 244 8.85 -5.30 15.70
C GLU A 244 10.17 -6.07 15.93
N ASP A 245 10.65 -6.14 17.16
CA ASP A 245 11.92 -6.80 17.52
C ASP A 245 11.91 -8.32 17.25
N MET A 246 10.75 -8.95 17.25
CA MET A 246 10.62 -10.40 17.00
C MET A 246 10.52 -10.78 15.52
N GLN A 247 10.28 -9.82 14.61
CA GLN A 247 10.26 -10.10 13.17
C GLN A 247 11.67 -10.40 12.60
N GLY A 248 12.73 -10.11 13.35
CA GLY A 248 14.12 -10.32 12.95
C GLY A 248 14.71 -11.70 13.31
N ALA A 249 14.02 -12.52 14.11
CA ALA A 249 14.52 -13.84 14.52
C ALA A 249 14.03 -14.91 13.53
N GLY A 250 14.95 -15.56 12.82
CA GLY A 250 14.69 -16.56 11.76
C GLY A 250 14.07 -17.89 12.22
N ASP A 251 13.15 -17.86 13.17
CA ASP A 251 12.47 -19.04 13.73
C ASP A 251 11.38 -19.58 12.78
N PRO A 252 11.05 -20.88 12.87
CA PRO A 252 9.97 -21.46 12.09
C PRO A 252 8.64 -20.76 12.40
N ARG A 253 7.89 -20.42 11.35
CA ARG A 253 6.65 -19.61 11.38
C ARG A 253 5.63 -20.01 12.47
N SER A 254 5.57 -21.28 12.88
CA SER A 254 4.69 -21.73 13.97
C SER A 254 5.16 -21.24 15.36
N ALA A 255 6.46 -21.33 15.64
CA ALA A 255 7.04 -20.86 16.90
C ALA A 255 6.92 -19.35 17.05
N GLU A 256 7.06 -18.61 15.93
CA GLU A 256 6.83 -17.16 15.87
C GLU A 256 5.38 -16.80 16.27
N VAL A 257 4.39 -17.52 15.75
CA VAL A 257 2.97 -17.29 16.06
C VAL A 257 2.65 -17.60 17.51
N ASP A 258 3.17 -18.68 18.07
CA ASP A 258 2.96 -19.04 19.48
C ASP A 258 3.59 -17.99 20.41
N CYS A 259 4.81 -17.54 20.11
CA CYS A 259 5.49 -16.49 20.88
C CYS A 259 4.71 -15.16 20.84
N GLN A 260 4.26 -14.74 19.66
CA GLN A 260 3.47 -13.52 19.50
C GLN A 260 2.08 -13.62 20.16
N SER A 261 1.45 -14.79 20.13
CA SER A 261 0.21 -15.04 20.87
C SER A 261 0.44 -14.88 22.38
N ALA A 262 1.54 -15.45 22.91
CA ALA A 262 1.90 -15.30 24.31
C ALA A 262 2.16 -13.84 24.71
N LEU A 263 2.86 -13.06 23.86
CA LEU A 263 3.02 -11.62 24.08
C LEU A 263 1.68 -10.90 24.10
N MET A 264 0.79 -11.20 23.15
CA MET A 264 -0.55 -10.62 23.09
C MET A 264 -1.31 -10.86 24.40
N VAL A 265 -1.24 -12.07 24.95
CA VAL A 265 -1.82 -12.40 26.26
C VAL A 265 -1.19 -11.58 27.39
N GLY A 266 0.14 -11.43 27.38
CA GLY A 266 0.86 -10.56 28.30
C GLY A 266 0.40 -9.09 28.23
N PHE A 267 0.19 -8.57 27.02
CA PHE A 267 -0.37 -7.23 26.79
C PHE A 267 -1.80 -7.10 27.29
N VAL A 268 -2.67 -8.07 26.98
CA VAL A 268 -4.05 -8.09 27.49
C VAL A 268 -4.09 -8.02 29.01
N ARG A 269 -3.20 -8.75 29.70
CA ARG A 269 -3.09 -8.67 31.17
C ARG A 269 -2.68 -7.27 31.62
N ARG A 270 -1.64 -6.68 31.03
CA ARG A 270 -1.20 -5.31 31.34
C ARG A 270 -2.28 -4.26 31.09
N VAL A 271 -3.03 -4.37 29.98
CA VAL A 271 -4.16 -3.47 29.68
C VAL A 271 -5.25 -3.62 30.74
N ARG A 272 -5.61 -4.84 31.13
CA ARG A 272 -6.60 -5.10 32.18
C ARG A 272 -6.19 -4.57 33.55
N ASP A 273 -4.89 -4.47 33.83
CA ASP A 273 -4.39 -3.92 35.09
C ASP A 273 -4.56 -2.39 35.20
N LEU A 274 -4.91 -1.72 34.11
CA LEU A 274 -5.14 -0.27 34.08
C LEU A 274 -6.47 0.18 34.70
N GLY A 275 -7.39 -0.75 35.00
CA GLY A 275 -8.62 -0.45 35.74
C GLY A 275 -9.91 -0.99 35.11
N LEU A 276 -11.05 -0.57 35.66
CA LEU A 276 -12.39 -1.09 35.32
C LEU A 276 -12.75 -0.97 33.82
N PRO A 277 -12.51 0.16 33.12
CA PRO A 277 -12.82 0.29 31.68
C PRO A 277 -12.12 -0.75 30.79
N PHE A 278 -10.98 -1.28 31.27
CA PHE A 278 -10.16 -2.25 30.57
C PHE A 278 -10.45 -3.70 30.98
N ARG A 279 -11.23 -3.90 32.06
CA ARG A 279 -11.65 -5.22 32.55
C ARG A 279 -13.06 -5.59 32.09
N ASP A 280 -13.92 -4.60 31.91
CA ASP A 280 -15.29 -4.79 31.47
C ASP A 280 -15.33 -5.31 30.03
N GLN A 281 -15.66 -6.58 29.86
CA GLN A 281 -15.72 -7.26 28.57
C GLN A 281 -16.82 -6.71 27.65
N SER A 282 -17.76 -5.91 28.17
CA SER A 282 -18.74 -5.20 27.35
C SER A 282 -18.14 -3.97 26.65
N GLN A 283 -17.00 -3.47 27.12
CA GLN A 283 -16.32 -2.30 26.56
C GLN A 283 -15.28 -2.72 25.51
N VAL A 284 -15.15 -1.93 24.44
CA VAL A 284 -14.15 -2.17 23.38
C VAL A 284 -12.72 -2.09 23.92
N LEU A 285 -12.47 -1.27 24.95
CA LEU A 285 -11.15 -1.12 25.56
C LEU A 285 -10.60 -2.42 26.18
N ALA A 286 -11.46 -3.30 26.70
CA ALA A 286 -11.04 -4.60 27.22
C ALA A 286 -10.45 -5.52 26.14
N TRP A 287 -10.75 -5.23 24.87
CA TRP A 287 -10.32 -5.97 23.71
C TRP A 287 -9.27 -5.20 22.87
N PHE A 288 -8.76 -4.09 23.39
CA PHE A 288 -7.86 -3.20 22.65
C PHE A 288 -6.62 -3.92 22.11
N ALA A 289 -5.91 -4.70 22.92
CA ALA A 289 -4.68 -5.38 22.49
C ALA A 289 -4.89 -6.35 21.30
N PRO A 290 -5.82 -7.32 21.36
CA PRO A 290 -6.06 -8.21 20.23
C PRO A 290 -6.65 -7.48 19.01
N LEU A 291 -7.46 -6.43 19.20
CA LEU A 291 -7.92 -5.57 18.10
C LEU A 291 -6.76 -4.79 17.47
N TYR A 292 -5.81 -4.29 18.25
CA TYR A 292 -4.61 -3.62 17.75
C TYR A 292 -3.75 -4.58 16.90
N GLY A 293 -3.57 -5.83 17.37
CA GLY A 293 -2.88 -6.87 16.62
C GLY A 293 -3.53 -7.17 15.26
N LEU A 294 -4.86 -7.15 15.19
CA LEU A 294 -5.62 -7.37 13.97
C LEU A 294 -5.63 -6.14 13.05
N ASN A 295 -6.07 -4.99 13.58
CA ASN A 295 -6.33 -3.77 12.81
C ASN A 295 -5.05 -3.07 12.36
N VAL A 296 -4.02 -3.02 13.22
CA VAL A 296 -2.77 -2.28 12.97
C VAL A 296 -1.70 -3.20 12.41
N LYS A 297 -1.47 -4.35 13.07
CA LYS A 297 -0.39 -5.28 12.70
C LYS A 297 -0.82 -6.37 11.72
N ARG A 298 -2.13 -6.49 11.41
CA ARG A 298 -2.69 -7.43 10.41
C ARG A 298 -2.29 -8.90 10.66
N ARG A 299 -2.14 -9.27 11.94
CA ARG A 299 -1.77 -10.63 12.38
C ARG A 299 -3.01 -11.48 12.62
N TYR A 300 -3.65 -11.91 11.52
CA TYR A 300 -4.83 -12.79 11.56
C TYR A 300 -4.55 -14.15 12.22
N ASP A 301 -3.32 -14.64 12.07
CA ASP A 301 -2.79 -15.86 12.66
C ASP A 301 -2.71 -15.78 14.19
N VAL A 302 -2.08 -14.72 14.71
CA VAL A 302 -1.97 -14.45 16.15
C VAL A 302 -3.34 -14.18 16.76
N PHE A 303 -4.18 -13.41 16.05
CA PHE A 303 -5.56 -13.17 16.45
C PHE A 303 -6.36 -14.48 16.55
N LEU A 304 -6.28 -15.35 15.54
CA LEU A 304 -6.96 -16.65 15.53
C LEU A 304 -6.50 -17.53 16.70
N ARG A 305 -5.18 -17.59 16.94
CA ARG A 305 -4.60 -18.34 18.05
C ARG A 305 -5.14 -17.83 19.39
N HIS A 306 -5.12 -16.51 19.59
CA HIS A 306 -5.65 -15.88 20.78
C HIS A 306 -7.13 -16.21 21.01
N VAL A 307 -7.97 -16.08 19.98
CA VAL A 307 -9.41 -16.38 20.07
C VAL A 307 -9.66 -17.86 20.39
N ARG A 308 -8.90 -18.79 19.80
CA ARG A 308 -9.05 -20.23 20.09
C ARG A 308 -8.69 -20.58 21.53
N GLU A 309 -7.61 -20.00 22.04
CA GLU A 309 -7.09 -20.32 23.38
C GLU A 309 -7.85 -19.60 24.51
N HIS A 310 -8.31 -18.36 24.25
CA HIS A 310 -8.80 -17.45 25.29
C HIS A 310 -10.22 -16.94 25.04
N GLY A 311 -10.81 -17.20 23.86
CA GLY A 311 -12.15 -16.70 23.48
C GLY A 311 -13.31 -17.40 24.18
N GLY A 312 -13.09 -18.54 24.84
CA GLY A 312 -14.14 -19.31 25.52
C GLY A 312 -15.25 -19.84 24.58
N PRO A 313 -16.29 -20.51 25.11
CA PRO A 313 -17.20 -21.33 24.29
C PRO A 313 -18.26 -20.60 23.44
N ALA A 314 -18.32 -19.27 23.39
CA ALA A 314 -19.26 -18.57 22.51
C ALA A 314 -18.87 -17.10 22.29
N VAL A 315 -17.90 -16.86 21.40
CA VAL A 315 -17.74 -15.52 20.80
C VAL A 315 -19.02 -15.25 20.02
N ARG A 316 -19.92 -14.42 20.55
CA ARG A 316 -21.17 -14.05 19.87
C ARG A 316 -20.85 -13.21 18.63
N GLU A 317 -21.79 -13.15 17.68
CA GLU A 317 -21.68 -12.29 16.49
C GLU A 317 -21.39 -10.82 16.84
N SER A 318 -21.93 -10.34 17.96
CA SER A 318 -21.73 -8.97 18.44
C SER A 318 -20.37 -8.72 19.10
N HIS A 319 -19.52 -9.73 19.25
CA HIS A 319 -18.25 -9.57 19.94
C HIS A 319 -17.29 -8.68 19.12
N PRO A 320 -16.61 -7.68 19.72
CA PRO A 320 -15.77 -6.73 18.99
C PRO A 320 -14.70 -7.38 18.11
N LEU A 321 -14.03 -8.41 18.63
CA LEU A 321 -13.03 -9.20 17.89
C LEU A 321 -13.59 -9.78 16.59
N LEU A 322 -14.77 -10.38 16.66
CA LEU A 322 -15.37 -11.01 15.50
C LEU A 322 -15.93 -9.98 14.52
N ARG A 323 -16.59 -8.93 15.03
CA ARG A 323 -17.03 -7.80 14.19
C ARG A 323 -15.86 -7.23 13.40
N ALA A 324 -14.70 -7.04 14.03
CA ALA A 324 -13.50 -6.58 13.35
C ALA A 324 -13.05 -7.57 12.25
N LEU A 325 -13.01 -8.87 12.54
CA LEU A 325 -12.65 -9.88 11.54
C LEU A 325 -13.64 -9.92 10.36
N LEU A 326 -14.94 -9.81 10.62
CA LEU A 326 -15.99 -9.72 9.59
C LEU A 326 -15.84 -8.45 8.75
N CYS A 327 -15.55 -7.31 9.38
CA CYS A 327 -15.25 -6.06 8.68
C CYS A 327 -14.05 -6.22 7.74
N HIS A 328 -12.96 -6.84 8.20
CA HIS A 328 -11.78 -7.10 7.36
C HIS A 328 -12.12 -7.98 6.15
N PHE A 329 -12.90 -9.04 6.36
CA PHE A 329 -13.35 -9.93 5.29
C PHE A 329 -14.23 -9.21 4.26
N ASN A 330 -15.26 -8.48 4.72
CA ASN A 330 -16.17 -7.74 3.86
C ASN A 330 -15.48 -6.58 3.13
N ALA A 331 -14.55 -5.91 3.80
CA ALA A 331 -13.72 -4.86 3.22
C ALA A 331 -12.88 -5.42 2.07
N ALA A 332 -12.19 -6.55 2.27
CA ALA A 332 -11.42 -7.21 1.22
C ALA A 332 -12.30 -7.64 0.03
N CYS A 333 -13.47 -8.25 0.30
CA CYS A 333 -14.45 -8.60 -0.73
C CYS A 333 -14.90 -7.37 -1.54
N THR A 334 -15.18 -6.27 -0.86
CA THR A 334 -15.63 -5.02 -1.49
C THR A 334 -14.50 -4.37 -2.29
N THR A 335 -13.26 -4.36 -1.79
CA THR A 335 -12.11 -3.89 -2.55
C THR A 335 -11.92 -4.68 -3.83
N ILE A 336 -12.00 -6.02 -3.77
CA ILE A 336 -11.85 -6.85 -4.96
C ILE A 336 -12.92 -6.48 -5.99
N ARG A 337 -14.19 -6.39 -5.58
CA ARG A 337 -15.29 -6.02 -6.48
C ARG A 337 -15.12 -4.63 -7.08
N GLU A 338 -14.89 -3.59 -6.27
CA GLU A 338 -14.77 -2.21 -6.75
C GLU A 338 -13.55 -2.01 -7.67
N VAL A 339 -12.43 -2.67 -7.38
CA VAL A 339 -11.24 -2.58 -8.21
C VAL A 339 -11.42 -3.37 -9.51
N VAL A 340 -12.04 -4.55 -9.47
CA VAL A 340 -12.34 -5.33 -10.68
C VAL A 340 -13.33 -4.58 -11.57
N ASP A 341 -14.43 -4.08 -11.00
CA ASP A 341 -15.41 -3.28 -11.73
C ASP A 341 -14.76 -2.02 -12.32
N GLY A 342 -13.98 -1.28 -11.52
CA GLY A 342 -13.29 -0.08 -11.99
C GLY A 342 -12.18 -0.33 -13.04
N MET A 343 -11.59 -1.52 -13.05
CA MET A 343 -10.56 -1.90 -14.04
C MET A 343 -11.17 -2.46 -15.33
N PHE A 344 -12.24 -3.25 -15.23
CA PHE A 344 -12.75 -4.07 -16.34
C PHE A 344 -14.16 -3.67 -16.80
N GLY A 345 -14.91 -2.89 -16.02
CA GLY A 345 -16.31 -2.55 -16.27
C GLY A 345 -16.54 -1.75 -17.56
N ASP A 346 -15.58 -0.91 -17.93
CA ASP A 346 -15.63 -0.08 -19.15
C ASP A 346 -14.73 -0.60 -20.29
N MET A 347 -14.05 -1.73 -20.11
CA MET A 347 -13.12 -2.23 -21.13
C MET A 347 -13.86 -3.02 -22.22
N ASP A 348 -13.86 -2.50 -23.46
CA ASP A 348 -14.19 -3.27 -24.67
C ASP A 348 -13.04 -4.24 -25.03
N ILE A 349 -12.86 -5.26 -24.20
CA ILE A 349 -11.80 -6.27 -24.39
C ILE A 349 -12.07 -7.12 -25.62
N GLN A 350 -13.34 -7.22 -26.02
CA GLN A 350 -13.76 -7.91 -27.24
C GLN A 350 -13.27 -7.19 -28.51
N ASP A 351 -13.02 -5.88 -28.45
CA ASP A 351 -12.55 -5.06 -29.60
C ASP A 351 -11.02 -4.86 -29.61
N GLY A 352 -10.29 -5.73 -28.91
CA GLY A 352 -8.82 -5.70 -28.89
C GLY A 352 -8.21 -4.73 -27.88
N GLY A 353 -9.01 -4.23 -26.93
CA GLY A 353 -8.55 -3.45 -25.78
C GLY A 353 -7.37 -4.11 -25.06
N VAL A 354 -6.42 -3.29 -24.61
CA VAL A 354 -5.19 -3.71 -23.94
C VAL A 354 -5.38 -3.60 -22.43
N LEU A 355 -4.99 -4.64 -21.68
CA LEU A 355 -5.03 -4.63 -20.22
C LEU A 355 -3.98 -3.64 -19.71
N SER A 356 -4.42 -2.63 -18.96
CA SER A 356 -3.52 -1.65 -18.37
C SER A 356 -3.87 -1.47 -16.90
N ALA A 357 -3.09 -2.12 -16.04
CA ALA A 357 -3.26 -2.02 -14.60
C ALA A 357 -2.14 -1.17 -14.00
N PRO A 358 -2.42 0.05 -13.48
CA PRO A 358 -1.40 0.83 -12.78
C PRO A 358 -0.82 0.06 -11.58
N ALA A 359 0.47 0.24 -11.31
CA ALA A 359 1.14 -0.46 -10.20
C ALA A 359 0.43 -0.30 -8.83
N PRO A 360 -0.08 0.89 -8.45
CA PRO A 360 -0.86 1.06 -7.21
C PRO A 360 -2.14 0.20 -7.19
N THR A 361 -2.82 0.07 -8.32
CA THR A 361 -4.03 -0.74 -8.46
C THR A 361 -3.71 -2.23 -8.31
N ARG A 362 -2.62 -2.69 -8.95
CA ARG A 362 -2.14 -4.07 -8.81
C ARG A 362 -1.81 -4.41 -7.36
N ALA A 363 -1.09 -3.52 -6.68
CA ALA A 363 -0.72 -3.68 -5.29
C ALA A 363 -1.97 -3.75 -4.39
N LEU A 364 -2.94 -2.86 -4.60
CA LEU A 364 -4.19 -2.85 -3.84
C LEU A 364 -5.00 -4.14 -4.03
N LEU A 365 -5.16 -4.61 -5.28
CA LEU A 365 -5.91 -5.83 -5.56
C LEU A 365 -5.20 -7.07 -5.00
N HIS A 366 -3.87 -7.13 -5.14
CA HIS A 366 -3.06 -8.20 -4.57
C HIS A 366 -3.21 -8.27 -3.05
N GLU A 367 -3.08 -7.12 -2.38
CA GLU A 367 -3.24 -7.03 -0.94
C GLU A 367 -4.66 -7.42 -0.50
N ALA A 368 -5.69 -7.02 -1.27
CA ALA A 368 -7.07 -7.39 -0.98
C ALA A 368 -7.29 -8.91 -1.10
N VAL A 369 -6.74 -9.57 -2.13
CA VAL A 369 -6.81 -11.03 -2.30
C VAL A 369 -6.06 -11.77 -1.19
N GLU A 370 -4.88 -11.29 -0.78
CA GLU A 370 -4.17 -11.88 0.36
C GLU A 370 -4.92 -11.72 1.69
N ARG A 371 -5.48 -10.53 1.95
CA ARG A 371 -6.25 -10.30 3.17
C ARG A 371 -7.54 -11.09 3.20
N PHE A 372 -8.19 -11.24 2.05
CA PHE A 372 -9.34 -12.11 1.90
C PHE A 372 -9.00 -13.54 2.35
N ASP A 373 -7.90 -14.12 1.86
CA ASP A 373 -7.47 -15.47 2.24
C ASP A 373 -7.18 -15.60 3.74
N ARG A 374 -6.42 -14.66 4.30
CA ARG A 374 -6.09 -14.67 5.74
C ARG A 374 -7.33 -14.50 6.61
N ALA A 375 -8.24 -13.60 6.24
CA ALA A 375 -9.50 -13.38 6.96
C ALA A 375 -10.43 -14.59 6.83
N LEU A 376 -10.56 -15.18 5.64
CA LEU A 376 -11.36 -16.38 5.39
C LEU A 376 -10.82 -17.58 6.18
N THR A 377 -9.50 -17.75 6.21
CA THR A 377 -8.82 -18.78 7.01
C THR A 377 -9.11 -18.59 8.50
N ALA A 378 -9.07 -17.35 9.01
CA ALA A 378 -9.41 -17.05 10.40
C ALA A 378 -10.90 -17.28 10.71
N LEU A 379 -11.82 -16.90 9.81
CA LEU A 379 -13.27 -17.14 9.94
C LEU A 379 -13.61 -18.64 9.89
N SER A 380 -12.93 -19.39 9.02
CA SER A 380 -13.04 -20.85 8.97
C SER A 380 -12.51 -21.47 10.25
N GLY A 381 -11.32 -21.04 10.68
CA GLY A 381 -10.65 -21.56 11.86
C GLY A 381 -11.33 -21.28 13.19
N THR A 382 -12.23 -20.30 13.23
CA THR A 382 -13.08 -19.97 14.39
C THR A 382 -14.46 -20.66 14.33
N GLY A 383 -14.80 -21.33 13.23
CA GLY A 383 -16.06 -22.07 13.07
C GLY A 383 -17.23 -21.23 12.56
N PHE A 384 -17.05 -19.95 12.24
CA PHE A 384 -18.15 -19.07 11.80
C PHE A 384 -18.70 -19.39 10.42
N LEU A 385 -17.89 -19.94 9.51
CA LEU A 385 -18.40 -20.45 8.24
C LEU A 385 -19.44 -21.58 8.44
N ALA A 386 -19.28 -22.36 9.50
CA ALA A 386 -20.23 -23.41 9.89
C ALA A 386 -21.40 -22.88 10.73
N SER A 387 -21.36 -21.62 11.19
CA SER A 387 -22.45 -21.00 11.93
C SER A 387 -23.71 -20.90 11.08
N ARG A 388 -24.87 -21.21 11.68
CA ARG A 388 -26.17 -21.12 10.99
C ARG A 388 -26.62 -19.70 10.71
N SER A 389 -26.21 -18.73 11.55
CA SER A 389 -26.60 -17.33 11.43
C SER A 389 -25.67 -16.55 10.51
N THR A 390 -24.35 -16.64 10.71
CA THR A 390 -23.34 -15.87 9.95
C THR A 390 -22.92 -16.55 8.65
N GLY A 391 -22.86 -17.89 8.65
CA GLY A 391 -22.35 -18.67 7.53
C GLY A 391 -23.04 -18.38 6.19
N PRO A 392 -24.38 -18.24 6.11
CA PRO A 392 -25.07 -17.87 4.88
C PRO A 392 -24.64 -16.52 4.30
N ALA A 393 -24.47 -15.49 5.14
CA ALA A 393 -24.04 -14.17 4.70
C ALA A 393 -22.60 -14.19 4.16
N LEU A 394 -21.70 -14.89 4.85
CA LEU A 394 -20.32 -15.08 4.37
C LEU A 394 -20.27 -15.81 3.03
N ARG A 395 -21.06 -16.88 2.87
CA ARG A 395 -21.19 -17.59 1.59
C ARG A 395 -21.75 -16.72 0.47
N ALA A 396 -22.70 -15.84 0.77
CA ALA A 396 -23.25 -14.92 -0.21
C ALA A 396 -22.20 -13.91 -0.70
N GLU A 397 -21.38 -13.35 0.19
CA GLU A 397 -20.27 -12.47 -0.19
C GLU A 397 -19.21 -13.22 -1.00
N LEU A 398 -18.85 -14.45 -0.61
CA LEU A 398 -17.95 -15.31 -1.40
C LEU A 398 -18.48 -15.55 -2.81
N ALA A 399 -19.77 -15.88 -2.94
CA ALA A 399 -20.41 -16.09 -4.22
C ALA A 399 -20.48 -14.80 -5.06
N ALA A 400 -20.66 -13.64 -4.44
CA ALA A 400 -20.66 -12.36 -5.13
C ALA A 400 -19.28 -12.05 -5.73
N VAL A 401 -18.20 -12.17 -4.93
CA VAL A 401 -16.83 -11.95 -5.42
C VAL A 401 -16.47 -12.96 -6.50
N SER A 402 -16.83 -14.24 -6.32
CA SER A 402 -16.57 -15.27 -7.32
C SER A 402 -17.30 -14.98 -8.64
N ARG A 403 -18.55 -14.53 -8.58
CA ARG A 403 -19.31 -14.14 -9.79
C ARG A 403 -18.67 -12.95 -10.50
N GLU A 404 -18.21 -11.94 -9.77
CA GLU A 404 -17.57 -10.75 -10.36
C GLU A 404 -16.26 -11.12 -11.07
N LEU A 405 -15.39 -11.88 -10.40
CA LEU A 405 -14.15 -12.36 -11.00
C LEU A 405 -14.40 -13.28 -12.19
N THR A 406 -15.42 -14.13 -12.11
CA THR A 406 -15.73 -15.09 -13.18
C THR A 406 -16.42 -14.43 -14.37
N GLY A 407 -17.37 -13.53 -14.13
CA GLY A 407 -18.16 -12.85 -15.16
C GLY A 407 -17.38 -11.78 -15.89
N THR A 408 -16.54 -11.03 -15.17
CA THR A 408 -15.86 -9.84 -15.71
C THR A 408 -14.40 -10.14 -16.08
N VAL A 409 -13.64 -10.80 -15.20
CA VAL A 409 -12.18 -10.99 -15.40
C VAL A 409 -11.87 -12.19 -16.30
N MET A 410 -12.61 -13.30 -16.22
CA MET A 410 -12.24 -14.50 -17.00
C MET A 410 -12.40 -14.35 -18.52
N PRO A 411 -13.49 -13.76 -19.07
CA PRO A 411 -13.60 -13.56 -20.52
C PRO A 411 -12.52 -12.63 -21.06
N ALA A 412 -12.26 -11.55 -20.30
CA ALA A 412 -11.17 -10.61 -20.55
C ALA A 412 -9.82 -11.31 -20.65
N LEU A 413 -9.50 -12.10 -19.63
CA LEU A 413 -8.26 -12.83 -19.52
C LEU A 413 -8.12 -13.87 -20.63
N ALA A 414 -9.19 -14.61 -20.98
CA ALA A 414 -9.16 -15.59 -22.06
C ALA A 414 -8.82 -14.95 -23.41
N ALA A 415 -9.46 -13.83 -23.75
CA ALA A 415 -9.21 -13.10 -25.00
C ALA A 415 -7.77 -12.58 -25.08
N ARG A 416 -7.29 -11.93 -24.01
CA ARG A 416 -5.91 -11.41 -23.96
C ARG A 416 -4.86 -12.52 -23.94
N LEU A 417 -5.14 -13.61 -23.25
CA LEU A 417 -4.27 -14.79 -23.25
C LEU A 417 -4.11 -15.38 -24.64
N GLN A 418 -5.21 -15.56 -25.38
CA GLN A 418 -5.18 -16.04 -26.76
C GLN A 418 -4.37 -15.10 -27.66
N ALA A 419 -4.56 -13.79 -27.55
CA ALA A 419 -3.79 -12.80 -28.29
C ALA A 419 -2.28 -12.90 -27.97
N ALA A 420 -1.92 -12.99 -26.68
CA ALA A 420 -0.53 -13.11 -26.25
C ALA A 420 0.15 -14.40 -26.73
N MET A 421 -0.56 -15.53 -26.68
CA MET A 421 -0.06 -16.82 -27.17
C MET A 421 0.19 -16.82 -28.68
N ASN A 422 -0.71 -16.19 -29.45
CA ASN A 422 -0.63 -16.14 -30.90
C ASN A 422 0.29 -15.03 -31.43
N ALA A 423 0.80 -14.15 -30.56
CA ALA A 423 1.70 -13.06 -30.91
C ALA A 423 3.09 -13.58 -31.31
N ARG A 424 3.20 -14.03 -32.56
CA ARG A 424 4.36 -14.73 -33.12
C ARG A 424 5.61 -13.86 -33.10
N HIS A 425 5.54 -12.66 -33.63
CA HIS A 425 6.74 -11.85 -33.92
C HIS A 425 7.20 -10.98 -32.75
N ALA A 426 6.26 -10.41 -31.99
CA ALA A 426 6.54 -9.50 -30.88
C ALA A 426 5.58 -9.78 -29.72
N PRO A 427 5.94 -9.48 -28.46
CA PRO A 427 5.00 -9.52 -27.35
C PRO A 427 3.85 -8.53 -27.58
N VAL A 428 2.68 -8.87 -27.06
CA VAL A 428 1.58 -7.91 -26.91
C VAL A 428 1.97 -6.84 -25.88
N PRO A 429 1.46 -5.60 -26.00
CA PRO A 429 1.85 -4.49 -25.12
C PRO A 429 1.55 -4.73 -23.63
N ASP A 430 0.56 -5.57 -23.31
CA ASP A 430 0.10 -5.92 -21.96
C ASP A 430 0.56 -7.30 -21.49
N HIS A 431 1.62 -7.86 -22.07
CA HIS A 431 2.07 -9.22 -21.73
C HIS A 431 2.31 -9.41 -20.23
N GLU A 432 2.96 -8.45 -19.57
CA GLU A 432 3.21 -8.47 -18.12
C GLU A 432 1.93 -8.41 -17.28
N ASP A 433 0.92 -7.70 -17.77
CA ASP A 433 -0.36 -7.51 -17.08
C ASP A 433 -1.19 -8.79 -17.17
N ILE A 434 -1.12 -9.49 -18.31
CA ILE A 434 -1.73 -10.80 -18.49
C ILE A 434 -1.09 -11.83 -17.55
N VAL A 435 0.25 -11.87 -17.48
CA VAL A 435 0.97 -12.79 -16.57
C VAL A 435 0.57 -12.51 -15.11
N TRP A 436 0.60 -11.25 -14.69
CA TRP A 436 0.18 -10.84 -13.35
C TRP A 436 -1.26 -11.26 -13.03
N LEU A 437 -2.19 -11.05 -13.97
CA LEU A 437 -3.60 -11.37 -13.78
C LEU A 437 -3.84 -12.88 -13.72
N LEU A 438 -3.12 -13.68 -14.54
CA LEU A 438 -3.15 -15.14 -14.45
C LEU A 438 -2.73 -15.62 -13.05
N GLU A 439 -1.59 -15.13 -12.55
CA GLU A 439 -1.08 -15.50 -11.22
C GLU A 439 -2.09 -15.15 -10.12
N LEU A 440 -2.73 -13.98 -10.23
CA LEU A 440 -3.74 -13.53 -9.27
C LEU A 440 -4.98 -14.44 -9.29
N VAL A 441 -5.55 -14.71 -10.48
CA VAL A 441 -6.75 -15.56 -10.62
C VAL A 441 -6.47 -16.99 -10.17
N TRP A 442 -5.29 -17.53 -10.45
CA TRP A 442 -4.93 -18.87 -9.99
C TRP A 442 -4.68 -18.95 -8.50
N ARG A 443 -4.05 -17.93 -7.93
CA ARG A 443 -3.90 -17.81 -6.48
C ARG A 443 -5.26 -17.74 -5.80
N TRP A 444 -6.18 -16.93 -6.33
CA TRP A 444 -7.58 -16.88 -5.89
C TRP A 444 -8.26 -18.26 -5.94
N GLY A 445 -8.11 -18.98 -7.06
CA GLY A 445 -8.65 -20.33 -7.22
C GLY A 445 -8.14 -21.31 -6.16
N ARG A 446 -6.85 -21.25 -5.81
CA ARG A 446 -6.28 -22.07 -4.74
C ARG A 446 -6.87 -21.73 -3.37
N TYR A 447 -7.06 -20.45 -3.07
CA TYR A 447 -7.66 -20.02 -1.79
C TYR A 447 -9.11 -20.49 -1.65
N LEU A 448 -9.90 -20.36 -2.71
CA LEU A 448 -11.25 -20.92 -2.74
C LEU A 448 -11.23 -22.44 -2.54
N GLY A 449 -10.35 -23.15 -3.25
CA GLY A 449 -10.18 -24.60 -3.12
C GLY A 449 -9.84 -25.04 -1.70
N ASN A 450 -8.90 -24.33 -1.03
CA ASN A 450 -8.53 -24.59 0.36
C ASN A 450 -9.70 -24.39 1.35
N ALA A 451 -10.59 -23.44 1.05
CA ALA A 451 -11.80 -23.20 1.81
C ALA A 451 -12.97 -24.13 1.45
N GLY A 452 -12.77 -25.09 0.54
CA GLY A 452 -13.79 -26.05 0.11
C GLY A 452 -14.74 -25.54 -0.98
N TYR A 453 -14.42 -24.42 -1.63
CA TYR A 453 -15.20 -23.86 -2.74
C TYR A 453 -14.59 -24.28 -4.08
N ALA A 454 -15.32 -25.09 -4.83
CA ALA A 454 -14.97 -25.42 -6.21
C ALA A 454 -15.41 -24.29 -7.14
N ASN A 455 -14.54 -23.88 -8.07
CA ASN A 455 -14.87 -22.94 -9.13
C ASN A 455 -14.71 -23.66 -10.50
N PRO A 456 -15.81 -24.17 -11.08
CA PRO A 456 -15.76 -24.90 -12.35
C PRO A 456 -15.33 -24.03 -13.52
N GLU A 457 -15.61 -22.72 -13.49
CA GLU A 457 -15.22 -21.79 -14.55
C GLU A 457 -13.70 -21.59 -14.63
N LEU A 458 -13.03 -21.53 -13.48
CA LEU A 458 -11.56 -21.49 -13.41
C LEU A 458 -10.95 -22.78 -13.97
N LYS A 459 -11.57 -23.93 -13.70
CA LYS A 459 -11.18 -25.21 -14.31
C LYS A 459 -11.38 -25.19 -15.83
N SER A 460 -12.47 -24.63 -16.33
CA SER A 460 -12.72 -24.48 -17.76
C SER A 460 -11.70 -23.55 -18.43
N LEU A 461 -11.41 -22.40 -17.81
CA LEU A 461 -10.37 -21.48 -18.28
C LEU A 461 -9.00 -22.15 -18.33
N ARG A 462 -8.66 -22.98 -17.34
CA ARG A 462 -7.43 -23.78 -17.34
C ARG A 462 -7.34 -24.69 -18.56
N LEU A 463 -8.39 -25.46 -18.81
CA LEU A 463 -8.42 -26.40 -19.95
C LEU A 463 -8.32 -25.65 -21.29
N TYR A 464 -9.04 -24.54 -21.41
CA TYR A 464 -8.95 -23.65 -22.57
C TYR A 464 -7.52 -23.10 -22.78
N ALA A 465 -6.90 -22.61 -21.70
CA ALA A 465 -5.56 -22.04 -21.74
C ALA A 465 -4.49 -23.08 -22.08
N VAL A 466 -4.60 -24.29 -21.53
CA VAL A 466 -3.69 -25.41 -21.84
C VAL A 466 -3.82 -25.84 -23.30
N GLU A 467 -5.04 -25.99 -23.83
CA GLU A 467 -5.25 -26.40 -25.22
C GLU A 467 -4.76 -25.31 -26.20
N THR A 468 -5.14 -24.05 -25.95
CA THR A 468 -4.69 -22.91 -26.76
C THR A 468 -3.17 -22.74 -26.70
N GLY A 469 -2.60 -22.87 -25.49
CA GLY A 469 -1.17 -22.80 -25.26
C GLY A 469 -0.41 -23.92 -25.97
N ARG A 470 -0.92 -25.15 -25.93
CA ARG A 470 -0.34 -26.29 -26.64
C ARG A 470 -0.30 -26.06 -28.14
N LEU A 471 -1.41 -25.61 -28.73
CA LEU A 471 -1.48 -25.30 -30.16
C LEU A 471 -0.50 -24.18 -30.52
N ALA A 472 -0.49 -23.08 -29.76
CA ALA A 472 0.41 -21.96 -29.98
C ALA A 472 1.89 -22.36 -29.82
N PHE A 473 2.22 -23.21 -28.84
CA PHE A 473 3.58 -23.68 -28.60
C PHE A 473 4.07 -24.59 -29.74
N ILE A 474 3.20 -25.47 -30.24
CA ILE A 474 3.50 -26.29 -31.43
C ILE A 474 3.75 -25.40 -32.65
N GLN A 475 2.99 -24.32 -32.83
CA GLN A 475 3.25 -23.36 -33.90
C GLN A 475 4.54 -22.55 -33.67
N ALA A 476 4.87 -22.21 -32.43
CA ALA A 476 6.11 -21.51 -32.08
C ALA A 476 7.36 -22.36 -32.37
N MET A 477 7.26 -23.69 -32.20
CA MET A 477 8.31 -24.64 -32.56
C MET A 477 8.55 -24.76 -34.08
N LYS A 478 7.59 -24.33 -34.93
CA LYS A 478 7.79 -24.32 -36.38
C LYS A 478 8.56 -23.07 -36.79
N ALA A 479 9.86 -23.22 -37.00
CA ALA A 479 10.73 -22.17 -37.54
C ALA A 479 10.72 -22.20 -39.07
N GLU A 480 10.26 -21.12 -39.70
CA GLU A 480 10.39 -20.96 -41.15
C GLU A 480 11.82 -20.55 -41.54
N PRO A 481 12.28 -20.83 -42.79
CA PRO A 481 13.65 -20.53 -43.20
C PRO A 481 14.10 -19.09 -43.03
N GLN A 482 13.17 -18.14 -43.22
CA GLN A 482 13.38 -16.70 -43.08
C GLN A 482 13.35 -16.17 -41.63
N GLU A 483 12.92 -16.98 -40.65
CA GLU A 483 12.77 -16.51 -39.28
C GLU A 483 14.05 -16.66 -38.46
N LYS A 484 14.33 -15.65 -37.64
CA LYS A 484 15.47 -15.68 -36.71
C LYS A 484 15.19 -16.68 -35.56
N PRO A 485 16.12 -17.61 -35.26
CA PRO A 485 16.00 -18.55 -34.13
C PRO A 485 15.70 -17.86 -32.80
N ALA A 486 16.33 -16.71 -32.55
CA ALA A 486 16.10 -15.91 -31.34
C ALA A 486 14.64 -15.47 -31.17
N HIS A 487 13.95 -15.09 -32.26
CA HIS A 487 12.55 -14.70 -32.19
C HIS A 487 11.64 -15.90 -31.87
N ARG A 488 11.99 -17.10 -32.34
CA ARG A 488 11.26 -18.34 -32.03
C ARG A 488 11.46 -18.76 -30.58
N MET A 489 12.70 -18.72 -30.10
CA MET A 489 13.01 -18.96 -28.68
C MET A 489 12.25 -17.99 -27.79
N ALA A 490 12.30 -16.68 -28.08
CA ALA A 490 11.55 -15.67 -27.33
C ALA A 490 10.02 -15.94 -27.34
N HIS A 491 9.44 -16.43 -28.45
CA HIS A 491 8.02 -16.79 -28.50
C HIS A 491 7.70 -18.01 -27.62
N MET A 492 8.53 -19.05 -27.64
CA MET A 492 8.39 -20.22 -26.78
C MET A 492 8.48 -19.83 -25.29
N LEU A 493 9.43 -18.96 -24.93
CA LEU A 493 9.59 -18.48 -23.56
C LEU A 493 8.39 -17.67 -23.08
N ARG A 494 7.80 -16.82 -23.93
CA ARG A 494 6.56 -16.08 -23.59
C ARG A 494 5.41 -17.03 -23.29
N ILE A 495 5.22 -18.08 -24.10
CA ILE A 495 4.17 -19.08 -23.85
C ILE A 495 4.47 -19.87 -22.57
N ARG A 496 5.74 -20.28 -22.35
CA ARG A 496 6.19 -20.96 -21.13
C ARG A 496 5.88 -20.12 -19.89
N ARG A 497 6.13 -18.80 -19.93
CA ARG A 497 5.84 -17.88 -18.82
C ARG A 497 4.34 -17.77 -18.53
N LEU A 498 3.50 -17.68 -19.56
CA LEU A 498 2.03 -17.69 -19.40
C LEU A 498 1.54 -19.01 -18.78
N MET A 499 2.12 -20.15 -19.15
CA MET A 499 1.77 -21.46 -18.55
C MET A 499 2.27 -21.58 -17.11
N ALA A 500 3.49 -21.14 -16.83
CA ALA A 500 4.07 -21.15 -15.50
C ALA A 500 3.26 -20.29 -14.51
N ALA A 501 2.69 -19.17 -14.95
CA ALA A 501 1.79 -18.34 -14.13
C ALA A 501 0.56 -19.11 -13.59
N MET A 502 0.13 -20.15 -14.29
CA MET A 502 -0.95 -21.06 -13.89
C MET A 502 -0.45 -22.34 -13.22
N GLY A 503 0.86 -22.46 -12.97
CA GLY A 503 1.48 -23.68 -12.46
C GLY A 503 1.51 -24.84 -13.47
N GLU A 504 1.41 -24.54 -14.77
CA GLU A 504 1.51 -25.52 -15.85
C GLU A 504 2.91 -25.56 -16.46
N THR A 505 3.30 -26.73 -16.99
CA THR A 505 4.58 -26.93 -17.67
C THR A 505 4.39 -27.26 -19.14
N VAL A 506 5.20 -26.67 -20.01
CA VAL A 506 5.16 -26.92 -21.47
C VAL A 506 6.05 -28.09 -21.90
N ASP A 507 6.88 -28.63 -21.00
CA ASP A 507 7.91 -29.62 -21.32
C ASP A 507 7.31 -30.88 -21.97
N GLY A 508 6.12 -31.30 -21.54
CA GLY A 508 5.39 -32.43 -22.13
C GLY A 508 4.87 -32.18 -23.55
N TRP A 509 4.94 -30.96 -24.07
CA TRP A 509 4.55 -30.62 -25.44
C TRP A 509 5.73 -30.66 -26.41
N ILE A 510 6.96 -30.75 -25.89
CA ILE A 510 8.18 -30.78 -26.69
C ILE A 510 8.37 -32.16 -27.32
N SER A 511 8.34 -32.19 -28.65
CA SER A 511 8.54 -33.40 -29.44
C SER A 511 9.94 -33.41 -30.07
N PRO A 512 10.67 -34.55 -30.01
CA PRO A 512 11.98 -34.68 -30.63
C PRO A 512 11.90 -34.66 -32.16
N VAL A 513 10.72 -34.89 -32.74
CA VAL A 513 10.47 -34.90 -34.19
C VAL A 513 10.32 -33.47 -34.76
N SER A 514 10.30 -32.44 -33.91
CA SER A 514 10.15 -31.06 -34.34
C SER A 514 11.43 -30.52 -35.00
N GLN A 515 11.45 -30.53 -36.33
CA GLN A 515 12.58 -30.03 -37.14
C GLN A 515 12.87 -28.54 -36.90
N GLY A 516 11.82 -27.73 -36.69
CA GLY A 516 11.99 -26.32 -36.40
C GLY A 516 12.64 -26.08 -35.03
N LEU A 517 12.27 -26.85 -34.01
CA LEU A 517 12.88 -26.76 -32.69
C LEU A 517 14.32 -27.27 -32.70
N HIS A 518 14.61 -28.37 -33.42
CA HIS A 518 15.97 -28.86 -33.61
C HIS A 518 16.87 -27.76 -34.19
N ARG A 519 16.43 -27.09 -35.27
CA ARG A 519 17.16 -25.96 -35.86
C ARG A 519 17.38 -24.81 -34.88
N VAL A 520 16.37 -24.46 -34.08
CA VAL A 520 16.50 -23.37 -33.08
C VAL A 520 17.52 -23.74 -32.01
N VAL A 521 17.42 -24.95 -31.43
CA VAL A 521 18.32 -25.41 -30.37
C VAL A 521 19.76 -25.55 -30.89
N PHE A 522 19.94 -26.14 -32.08
CA PHE A 522 21.25 -26.28 -32.70
C PHE A 522 21.93 -24.91 -32.88
N ARG A 523 21.20 -23.93 -33.44
CA ARG A 523 21.70 -22.56 -33.62
C ARG A 523 22.02 -21.87 -32.30
N TYR A 524 21.23 -22.10 -31.26
CA TYR A 524 21.53 -21.56 -29.94
C TYR A 524 22.81 -22.15 -29.34
N LEU A 525 22.99 -23.47 -29.45
CA LEU A 525 24.18 -24.16 -28.93
C LEU A 525 25.47 -23.80 -29.72
N GLU A 526 25.34 -23.51 -31.01
CA GLU A 526 26.45 -23.17 -31.89
C GLU A 526 26.81 -21.67 -31.87
N ASP A 527 25.81 -20.79 -32.01
CA ASP A 527 26.03 -19.38 -32.34
C ASP A 527 25.87 -18.43 -31.13
N VAL A 528 25.28 -18.86 -30.01
CA VAL A 528 24.96 -17.98 -28.86
C VAL A 528 25.98 -18.16 -27.72
N GLU A 529 26.81 -17.14 -27.52
CA GLU A 529 27.91 -17.14 -26.54
C GLU A 529 27.45 -17.25 -25.08
N LYS A 530 26.33 -16.63 -24.72
CA LYS A 530 25.76 -16.71 -23.37
C LYS A 530 24.26 -16.99 -23.46
N ILE A 531 23.88 -18.20 -23.06
CA ILE A 531 22.49 -18.67 -23.05
C ILE A 531 21.91 -18.39 -21.66
N ALA A 532 20.73 -17.78 -21.59
CA ALA A 532 20.07 -17.50 -20.31
C ALA A 532 19.46 -18.77 -19.69
N ASP A 533 19.27 -18.78 -18.37
CA ASP A 533 18.73 -19.95 -17.64
C ASP A 533 17.36 -20.41 -18.17
N ASP A 534 16.50 -19.46 -18.56
CA ASP A 534 15.19 -19.77 -19.13
C ASP A 534 15.29 -20.41 -20.53
N GLU A 535 16.26 -19.98 -21.33
CA GLU A 535 16.55 -20.56 -22.65
C GLU A 535 17.12 -21.97 -22.48
N TRP A 536 18.02 -22.15 -21.52
CA TRP A 536 18.54 -23.45 -21.12
C TRP A 536 17.43 -24.41 -20.71
N ALA A 537 16.42 -23.96 -19.98
CA ALA A 537 15.31 -24.81 -19.58
C ALA A 537 14.55 -25.40 -20.79
N VAL A 538 14.40 -24.65 -21.89
CA VAL A 538 13.80 -25.15 -23.13
C VAL A 538 14.72 -26.14 -23.84
N ILE A 539 16.02 -25.81 -23.93
CA ILE A 539 17.04 -26.67 -24.54
C ILE A 539 17.14 -28.00 -23.81
N ASP A 540 17.20 -27.98 -22.49
CA ASP A 540 17.31 -29.16 -21.64
C ASP A 540 16.07 -30.05 -21.76
N ALA A 541 14.87 -29.46 -21.81
CA ALA A 541 13.63 -30.21 -22.02
C ALA A 541 13.59 -30.89 -23.41
N PHE A 542 14.08 -30.22 -24.45
CA PHE A 542 14.23 -30.84 -25.78
C PHE A 542 15.25 -31.98 -25.78
N VAL A 543 16.42 -31.77 -25.17
CA VAL A 543 17.48 -32.78 -25.03
C VAL A 543 16.99 -34.00 -24.24
N ALA A 544 16.23 -33.80 -23.17
CA ALA A 544 15.61 -34.88 -22.42
C ALA A 544 14.63 -35.69 -23.29
N SER A 545 13.84 -35.01 -24.12
CA SER A 545 12.93 -35.65 -25.08
C SER A 545 13.69 -36.47 -26.14
N VAL A 546 14.79 -35.94 -26.68
CA VAL A 546 15.70 -36.65 -27.61
C VAL A 546 16.34 -37.89 -26.97
N ARG A 547 16.84 -37.77 -25.72
CA ARG A 547 17.40 -38.92 -24.97
C ARG A 547 16.37 -40.02 -24.75
N SER A 548 15.14 -39.64 -24.39
CA SER A 548 14.02 -40.57 -24.23
C SER A 548 13.74 -41.32 -25.54
N GLU A 549 13.72 -40.62 -26.68
CA GLU A 549 13.47 -41.23 -27.98
C GLU A 549 14.60 -42.18 -28.42
N LEU A 550 15.86 -41.77 -28.27
CA LEU A 550 17.02 -42.62 -28.57
C LEU A 550 17.07 -43.88 -27.69
N SER A 551 16.62 -43.79 -26.44
CA SER A 551 16.54 -44.95 -25.54
C SER A 551 15.49 -45.98 -26.00
N ARG A 552 14.45 -45.54 -26.72
CA ARG A 552 13.41 -46.41 -27.30
C ARG A 552 13.87 -47.03 -28.61
N SER A 553 14.69 -46.34 -29.41
CA SER A 553 15.14 -46.81 -30.72
C SER A 553 16.43 -47.65 -30.63
N ARG A 554 16.29 -48.92 -30.24
CA ARG A 554 17.41 -49.84 -29.93
C ARG A 554 18.38 -50.14 -31.07
N ASN A 555 17.93 -50.08 -32.34
CA ASN A 555 18.70 -50.52 -33.51
C ASN A 555 18.91 -49.43 -34.59
N TRP A 556 18.35 -48.23 -34.40
CA TRP A 556 18.51 -47.11 -35.34
C TRP A 556 18.59 -45.81 -34.54
N GLN A 557 19.71 -45.11 -34.64
CA GLN A 557 19.94 -43.82 -33.97
C GLN A 557 20.07 -42.75 -35.05
N SER A 558 19.25 -41.70 -34.95
CA SER A 558 19.36 -40.54 -35.84
C SER A 558 20.68 -39.80 -35.58
N ALA A 559 21.47 -39.56 -36.63
CA ALA A 559 22.73 -38.82 -36.53
C ALA A 559 22.51 -37.41 -35.96
N ASP A 560 21.46 -36.73 -36.43
CA ASP A 560 21.08 -35.38 -35.99
C ASP A 560 20.77 -35.31 -34.48
N PHE A 561 20.26 -36.40 -33.90
CA PHE A 561 20.00 -36.50 -32.47
C PHE A 561 21.27 -36.74 -31.66
N VAL A 562 22.20 -37.53 -32.18
CA VAL A 562 23.49 -37.74 -31.52
C VAL A 562 24.33 -36.46 -31.54
N ASP A 563 24.32 -35.73 -32.65
CA ASP A 563 25.10 -34.51 -32.81
C ASP A 563 24.62 -33.38 -31.89
N ILE A 564 23.30 -33.19 -31.76
CA ILE A 564 22.77 -32.18 -30.84
C ILE A 564 23.02 -32.51 -29.37
N LEU A 565 23.04 -33.80 -29.00
CA LEU A 565 23.43 -34.24 -27.65
C LEU A 565 24.91 -33.94 -27.35
N ARG A 566 25.79 -34.19 -28.31
CA ARG A 566 27.23 -33.87 -28.18
C ARG A 566 27.46 -32.37 -28.03
N LEU A 567 26.78 -31.56 -28.83
CA LEU A 567 26.85 -30.09 -28.74
C LEU A 567 26.35 -29.61 -27.38
N HIS A 568 25.21 -30.13 -26.90
CA HIS A 568 24.68 -29.80 -25.58
C HIS A 568 25.66 -30.13 -24.46
N GLU A 569 26.22 -31.34 -24.44
CA GLU A 569 27.16 -31.79 -23.41
C GLU A 569 28.48 -31.00 -23.44
N GLY A 570 28.98 -30.69 -24.64
CA GLY A 570 30.17 -29.86 -24.81
C GLY A 570 29.96 -28.45 -24.28
N ARG A 571 28.81 -27.84 -24.57
CA ARG A 571 28.47 -26.48 -24.15
C ARG A 571 28.22 -26.40 -22.64
N ARG A 572 27.47 -27.34 -22.05
CA ARG A 572 27.20 -27.39 -20.60
C ARG A 572 28.47 -27.56 -19.76
N ARG A 573 29.46 -28.33 -20.24
CA ARG A 573 30.76 -28.49 -19.58
C ARG A 573 31.65 -27.23 -19.64
N GLY A 574 31.35 -26.30 -20.55
CA GLY A 574 32.07 -25.01 -20.65
C GLY A 574 31.46 -23.88 -19.81
N GLU A 575 30.28 -24.08 -19.20
CA GLU A 575 29.63 -23.09 -18.32
C GLU A 575 29.84 -23.34 -16.82
N GLY A 576 30.12 -24.58 -16.44
CA GLY A 576 30.46 -24.96 -15.06
C GLY A 576 31.96 -24.94 -14.86
#